data_AF-A0A914E0S3-F1
#
_entry.id   AF-A0A914E0S3-F1
#
_cell.length_a   1.000
_cell.length_b   1.000
_cell.length_c   1.000
_cell.angle_alpha   90.00
_cell.angle_beta   90.00
_cell.angle_gamma   90.00
#
_symmetry.space_group_name_H-M   'P 1'
#
loop_
_entity.id
_entity.type
_entity.pdbx_description
1 polymer ?
#
loop_
_entity_poly.entity_id
_entity_poly.type
_entity_poly.pdbx_seq_one_letter_code
_entity_poly.pdbx_strand_id
1 'polypeptide(L)'
;MFKAILYFTSLIVVASSMVISPKRPNNLATCSFPNGTDTAMHFYNCDGTYAITVQSARALDANNNTLYPIDPRKPITIELKATNNGVQYNDNKNNVTIYEYKNDWVTNQCQWNSVPTFNLLDAIDGCDYAHNCPLTTGALDLRLPLDLSKFSAIINLLASGTPYQLLIEMHNYNQNDQQHEVIACVVAQIRFEETN
;
A
#
# COMPACT_ATOMS: atom_id res chain seq x y z
N MET A 1 8.69 91.63 17.68
CA MET A 1 8.81 90.43 18.54
C MET A 1 7.56 89.60 18.31
N PHE A 2 7.68 88.27 18.27
CA PHE A 2 6.68 87.23 17.95
C PHE A 2 6.56 86.75 16.49
N LYS A 3 7.21 85.60 16.26
CA LYS A 3 7.11 84.68 15.13
C LYS A 3 5.81 83.87 15.24
N ALA A 4 5.01 83.81 14.19
CA ALA A 4 3.93 82.83 14.07
C ALA A 4 4.51 81.52 13.51
N ILE A 5 4.48 80.47 14.32
CA ILE A 5 4.92 79.12 13.96
C ILE A 5 3.72 78.37 13.35
N LEU A 6 3.85 77.96 12.10
CA LEU A 6 2.94 77.01 11.45
C LEU A 6 3.05 75.64 12.15
N TYR A 7 1.93 75.07 12.57
CA TYR A 7 1.81 73.66 12.90
C TYR A 7 1.04 72.94 11.80
N PHE A 8 1.76 72.21 10.94
CA PHE A 8 1.18 71.21 10.05
C PHE A 8 1.06 69.89 10.84
N THR A 9 -0.14 69.52 11.25
CA THR A 9 -0.43 68.20 11.81
C THR A 9 -0.68 67.21 10.68
N SER A 10 0.32 66.38 10.38
CA SER A 10 0.21 65.24 9.46
C SER A 10 -0.63 64.14 10.11
N LEU A 11 -1.86 63.93 9.64
CA LEU A 11 -2.67 62.76 9.99
C LEU A 11 -2.14 61.56 9.17
N ILE A 12 -1.40 60.66 9.82
CA ILE A 12 -1.08 59.35 9.25
C ILE A 12 -2.24 58.41 9.60
N VAL A 13 -3.10 58.13 8.62
CA VAL A 13 -4.11 57.07 8.74
C VAL A 13 -3.42 55.75 8.41
N VAL A 14 -3.10 54.97 9.44
CA VAL A 14 -2.63 53.59 9.27
C VAL A 14 -3.85 52.73 8.94
N ALA A 15 -4.05 52.46 7.65
CA ALA A 15 -5.04 51.49 7.21
C ALA A 15 -4.53 50.08 7.54
N SER A 16 -4.99 49.53 8.67
CA SER A 16 -4.77 48.13 9.04
C SER A 16 -5.57 47.25 8.07
N SER A 17 -4.96 46.86 6.96
CA SER A 17 -5.48 45.80 6.09
C SER A 17 -5.47 44.50 6.88
N MET A 18 -6.63 44.08 7.39
CA MET A 18 -6.83 42.71 7.85
C MET A 18 -6.69 41.81 6.63
N VAL A 19 -5.50 41.23 6.46
CA VAL A 19 -5.31 40.09 5.57
C VAL A 19 -6.09 38.95 6.18
N ILE A 20 -7.31 38.71 5.67
CA ILE A 20 -8.02 37.47 5.91
C ILE A 20 -7.23 36.42 5.15
N SER A 21 -6.22 35.84 5.79
CA SER A 21 -5.60 34.62 5.28
C SER A 21 -6.73 33.61 5.11
N PRO A 22 -6.94 33.04 3.91
CA PRO A 22 -7.86 31.92 3.79
C PRO A 22 -7.36 30.87 4.77
N LYS A 23 -8.17 30.57 5.80
CA LYS A 23 -7.92 29.41 6.63
C LYS A 23 -7.83 28.24 5.65
N ARG A 24 -6.63 27.67 5.49
CA ARG A 24 -6.52 26.34 4.88
C ARG A 24 -7.57 25.48 5.56
N PRO A 25 -8.42 24.76 4.82
CA PRO A 25 -9.42 23.91 5.43
C PRO A 25 -8.72 23.09 6.52
N ASN A 26 -9.26 23.17 7.74
CA ASN A 26 -8.75 22.43 8.89
C ASN A 26 -8.51 20.99 8.44
N ASN A 27 -7.32 20.47 8.72
CA ASN A 27 -6.95 19.06 8.53
C ASN A 27 -8.17 18.16 8.71
N LEU A 28 -8.71 17.63 7.60
CA LEU A 28 -9.42 16.35 7.65
C LEU A 28 -8.48 15.44 8.43
N ALA A 29 -8.90 14.91 9.57
CA ALA A 29 -8.03 14.15 10.45
C ALA A 29 -7.28 13.08 9.64
N THR A 30 -6.02 13.35 9.32
CA THR A 30 -5.21 12.47 8.49
C THR A 30 -4.84 11.31 9.38
N CYS A 31 -5.32 10.12 9.03
CA CYS A 31 -5.01 8.92 9.79
C CYS A 31 -3.49 8.74 9.87
N SER A 32 -2.96 8.59 11.08
CA SER A 32 -1.57 8.22 11.27
C SER A 32 -1.33 6.84 10.64
N PHE A 33 -0.13 6.62 10.10
CA PHE A 33 0.23 5.33 9.53
C PHE A 33 0.16 4.24 10.62
N PRO A 34 -0.63 3.18 10.45
CA PRO A 34 -0.69 2.09 11.40
C PRO A 34 0.60 1.27 11.31
N ASN A 35 0.98 0.65 12.42
CA ASN A 35 2.07 -0.34 12.50
C ASN A 35 3.44 0.11 11.96
N GLY A 36 3.71 1.41 11.83
CA GLY A 36 4.97 1.91 11.25
C GLY A 36 5.05 1.76 9.73
N THR A 37 3.89 1.70 9.05
CA THR A 37 3.81 1.61 7.57
C THR A 37 4.30 2.89 6.88
N ASP A 38 4.59 3.96 7.61
CA ASP A 38 5.21 5.17 7.04
C ASP A 38 6.67 4.94 6.60
N THR A 39 7.36 3.98 7.22
CA THR A 39 8.82 3.79 7.07
C THR A 39 9.22 2.42 6.54
N ALA A 40 8.38 1.40 6.67
CA ALA A 40 8.68 0.05 6.20
C ALA A 40 7.43 -0.72 5.77
N MET A 41 7.64 -1.74 4.93
CA MET A 41 6.66 -2.78 4.65
C MET A 41 6.54 -3.70 5.87
N HIS A 42 5.31 -4.05 6.23
CA HIS A 42 5.01 -5.06 7.24
C HIS A 42 4.20 -6.18 6.62
N PHE A 43 4.36 -7.40 7.11
CA PHE A 43 3.56 -8.53 6.65
C PHE A 43 3.18 -9.45 7.80
N TYR A 44 2.07 -10.16 7.63
CA TYR A 44 1.50 -11.08 8.61
C TYR A 44 0.90 -12.27 7.87
N ASN A 45 1.05 -13.49 8.39
CA ASN A 45 0.25 -14.62 7.91
C ASN A 45 -1.16 -14.50 8.51
N CYS A 46 -2.22 -14.70 7.72
CA CYS A 46 -3.60 -14.53 8.19
C CYS A 46 -4.00 -15.60 9.21
N ASP A 47 -3.67 -16.85 8.90
CA ASP A 47 -3.86 -18.03 9.73
C ASP A 47 -2.55 -18.84 9.72
N GLY A 48 -2.16 -19.38 10.88
CA GLY A 48 -0.98 -20.23 11.03
C GLY A 48 -1.18 -21.68 10.59
N THR A 49 -2.37 -22.05 10.11
CA THR A 49 -2.73 -23.43 9.73
C THR A 49 -2.57 -23.72 8.24
N TYR A 50 -2.38 -22.71 7.40
CA TYR A 50 -2.17 -22.91 5.96
C TYR A 50 -0.86 -23.65 5.67
N ALA A 51 -0.84 -24.40 4.56
CA ALA A 51 0.29 -25.24 4.18
C ALA A 51 1.59 -24.44 3.99
N ILE A 52 1.51 -23.24 3.42
CA ILE A 52 2.66 -22.36 3.19
C ILE A 52 2.63 -21.20 4.19
N THR A 53 3.73 -21.02 4.90
CA THR A 53 3.94 -19.92 5.85
C THR A 53 5.07 -19.01 5.39
N VAL A 54 4.83 -17.70 5.32
CA VAL A 54 5.86 -16.71 4.99
C VAL A 54 6.61 -16.28 6.24
N GLN A 55 7.93 -16.27 6.16
CA GLN A 55 8.85 -15.95 7.27
C GLN A 55 9.45 -14.56 7.15
N SER A 56 9.66 -14.09 5.92
CA SER A 56 10.13 -12.73 5.64
C SER A 56 9.68 -12.27 4.27
N ALA A 57 9.41 -10.97 4.12
CA ALA A 57 9.09 -10.33 2.87
C ALA A 57 9.76 -8.95 2.77
N ARG A 58 10.32 -8.61 1.61
CA ARG A 58 10.76 -7.25 1.29
C ARG A 58 10.65 -6.95 -0.20
N ALA A 59 10.35 -5.70 -0.53
CA ALA A 59 10.38 -5.21 -1.90
C ALA A 59 11.80 -4.78 -2.28
N LEU A 60 12.19 -5.05 -3.52
CA LEU A 60 13.48 -4.72 -4.11
C LEU A 60 13.31 -3.93 -5.40
N ASP A 61 14.23 -3.00 -5.65
CA ASP A 61 14.37 -2.29 -6.92
C ASP A 61 15.07 -3.15 -7.98
N ALA A 62 15.25 -2.59 -9.18
CA ALA A 62 15.94 -3.25 -10.30
C ALA A 62 17.42 -3.56 -10.02
N ASN A 63 18.02 -2.93 -9.00
CA ASN A 63 19.40 -3.14 -8.58
C ASN A 63 19.51 -4.09 -7.37
N ASN A 64 18.40 -4.71 -6.95
CA ASN A 64 18.28 -5.58 -5.77
C ASN A 64 18.49 -4.86 -4.43
N ASN A 65 18.35 -3.53 -4.37
CA ASN A 65 18.33 -2.80 -3.11
C ASN A 65 16.93 -2.85 -2.51
N THR A 66 16.86 -2.83 -1.18
CA THR A 66 15.57 -2.70 -0.47
C THR A 66 14.87 -1.42 -0.91
N LEU A 67 13.61 -1.56 -1.33
CA LEU A 67 12.78 -0.48 -1.88
C LEU A 67 11.63 -0.16 -0.92
N TYR A 68 11.58 1.09 -0.45
CA TYR A 68 10.42 1.64 0.26
C TYR A 68 10.46 3.18 0.25
N PRO A 69 9.31 3.88 0.05
CA PRO A 69 8.00 3.36 -0.35
C PRO A 69 8.02 2.73 -1.75
N ILE A 70 6.95 2.04 -2.12
CA ILE A 70 6.86 1.34 -3.42
C ILE A 70 6.25 2.28 -4.47
N ASP A 71 6.90 2.43 -5.62
CA ASP A 71 6.26 3.07 -6.79
C ASP A 71 5.51 2.01 -7.61
N PRO A 72 4.16 1.95 -7.56
CA PRO A 72 3.40 0.89 -8.24
C PRO A 72 3.46 0.99 -9.77
N ARG A 73 4.02 2.07 -10.32
CA ARG A 73 4.20 2.26 -11.77
C ARG A 73 5.48 1.62 -12.30
N LYS A 74 6.38 1.18 -11.42
CA LYS A 74 7.65 0.56 -11.77
C LYS A 74 7.60 -0.93 -11.45
N PRO A 75 8.23 -1.78 -12.26
CA PRO A 75 8.40 -3.18 -11.90
C PRO A 75 9.28 -3.28 -10.65
N ILE A 76 8.90 -4.15 -9.72
CA ILE A 76 9.64 -4.45 -8.49
C ILE A 76 9.83 -5.95 -8.35
N THR A 77 10.70 -6.38 -7.44
CA THR A 77 10.78 -7.79 -7.02
C THR A 77 10.40 -7.91 -5.56
N ILE A 78 9.49 -8.82 -5.22
CA ILE A 78 9.25 -9.21 -3.83
C ILE A 78 10.15 -10.40 -3.52
N GLU A 79 11.09 -10.22 -2.60
CA GLU A 79 11.89 -11.31 -2.06
C GLU A 79 11.18 -11.89 -0.84
N LEU A 80 10.88 -13.19 -0.89
CA LEU A 80 10.14 -13.92 0.13
C LEU A 80 10.94 -15.13 0.59
N LYS A 81 11.01 -15.32 1.90
CA LYS A 81 11.35 -16.62 2.48
C LYS A 81 10.10 -17.23 3.05
N ALA A 82 9.83 -18.47 2.68
CA ALA A 82 8.65 -19.20 3.13
C ALA A 82 9.00 -20.65 3.44
N THR A 83 8.05 -21.37 4.02
CA THR A 83 8.13 -22.82 4.16
C THR A 83 6.81 -23.44 3.73
N ASN A 84 6.90 -24.40 2.84
CA ASN A 84 5.78 -25.24 2.44
C ASN A 84 5.79 -26.53 3.29
N ASN A 85 4.86 -26.61 4.23
CA ASN A 85 4.62 -27.78 5.07
C ASN A 85 3.62 -28.78 4.46
N GLY A 86 3.06 -28.44 3.29
CA GLY A 86 2.13 -29.29 2.55
C GLY A 86 2.83 -30.10 1.45
N VAL A 87 2.04 -30.42 0.43
CA VAL A 87 2.51 -31.09 -0.79
C VAL A 87 3.19 -30.10 -1.73
N GLN A 88 3.83 -30.60 -2.79
CA GLN A 88 4.30 -29.74 -3.87
C GLN A 88 3.12 -29.12 -4.63
N TYR A 89 3.19 -27.82 -4.88
CA TYR A 89 2.23 -27.10 -5.71
C TYR A 89 2.87 -26.74 -7.05
N ASN A 90 2.35 -27.29 -8.13
CA ASN A 90 2.78 -27.05 -9.51
C ASN A 90 1.95 -25.96 -10.19
N ASP A 91 0.77 -25.67 -9.64
CA ASP A 91 -0.13 -24.63 -10.12
C ASP A 91 -0.84 -23.95 -8.92
N ASN A 92 -0.99 -22.63 -8.98
CA ASN A 92 -1.68 -21.84 -7.98
C ASN A 92 -2.31 -20.59 -8.59
N LYS A 93 -3.40 -20.12 -7.98
CA LYS A 93 -4.00 -18.83 -8.30
C LYS A 93 -4.11 -17.96 -7.07
N ASN A 94 -3.92 -16.65 -7.26
CA ASN A 94 -3.94 -15.67 -6.18
C ASN A 94 -5.13 -14.75 -6.32
N ASN A 95 -5.80 -14.51 -5.19
CA ASN A 95 -6.79 -13.46 -5.04
C ASN A 95 -6.17 -12.35 -4.19
N VAL A 96 -6.25 -11.10 -4.65
CA VAL A 96 -5.73 -9.94 -3.90
C VAL A 96 -6.84 -8.95 -3.59
N THR A 97 -7.16 -8.82 -2.31
CA THR A 97 -8.05 -7.77 -1.81
C THR A 97 -7.22 -6.60 -1.30
N ILE A 98 -7.57 -5.39 -1.72
CA ILE A 98 -6.89 -4.16 -1.30
C ILE A 98 -7.75 -3.41 -0.30
N TYR A 99 -7.12 -2.92 0.76
CA TYR A 99 -7.72 -1.97 1.70
C TYR A 99 -6.88 -0.69 1.78
N GLU A 100 -7.55 0.43 1.99
CA GLU A 100 -6.96 1.75 2.23
C GLU A 100 -7.21 2.15 3.69
N TYR A 101 -6.17 2.62 4.39
CA TYR A 101 -6.32 3.13 5.75
C TYR A 101 -6.72 4.60 5.73
N LYS A 102 -7.98 4.85 6.02
CA LYS A 102 -8.54 6.20 6.05
C LYS A 102 -9.64 6.32 7.08
N ASN A 103 -10.05 7.56 7.29
CA ASN A 103 -11.14 7.87 8.18
C ASN A 103 -12.46 7.37 7.58
N ASP A 104 -13.19 6.56 8.33
CA ASP A 104 -14.53 6.14 7.94
C ASP A 104 -15.53 7.27 8.09
N TRP A 105 -16.32 7.48 7.06
CA TRP A 105 -17.24 8.60 6.93
C TRP A 105 -18.38 8.58 7.96
N VAL A 106 -18.77 7.42 8.48
CA VAL A 106 -19.86 7.28 9.47
C VAL A 106 -19.36 7.46 10.89
N THR A 107 -18.28 6.75 11.22
CA THR A 107 -17.76 6.66 12.59
C THR A 107 -16.73 7.72 12.91
N ASN A 108 -16.16 8.38 11.89
CA ASN A 108 -15.03 9.29 12.01
C ASN A 108 -13.79 8.63 12.67
N GLN A 109 -13.67 7.29 12.56
CA GLN A 109 -12.55 6.50 13.07
C GLN A 109 -11.69 5.98 11.91
N CYS A 110 -10.37 5.94 12.12
CA CYS A 110 -9.43 5.38 11.14
C CYS A 110 -9.52 3.86 11.11
N GLN A 111 -9.84 3.31 9.93
CA GLN A 111 -9.97 1.88 9.72
C GLN A 111 -9.56 1.48 8.30
N TRP A 112 -9.37 0.17 8.11
CA TRP A 112 -9.13 -0.41 6.79
C TRP A 112 -10.43 -0.47 6.00
N ASN A 113 -10.48 0.25 4.90
CA ASN A 113 -11.65 0.31 4.01
C ASN A 113 -11.34 -0.45 2.73
N SER A 114 -12.22 -1.37 2.34
CA SER A 114 -12.02 -2.14 1.10
C SER A 114 -12.01 -1.21 -0.12
N VAL A 115 -11.03 -1.42 -0.99
CA VAL A 115 -10.87 -0.74 -2.27
C VAL A 115 -11.46 -1.65 -3.34
N PRO A 116 -12.55 -1.25 -4.02
CA PRO A 116 -13.19 -2.10 -5.01
C PRO A 116 -12.31 -2.25 -6.25
N THR A 117 -11.73 -3.43 -6.43
CA THR A 117 -10.94 -3.79 -7.62
C THR A 117 -11.78 -4.38 -8.74
N PHE A 118 -13.07 -4.63 -8.49
CA PHE A 118 -14.03 -5.24 -9.42
C PHE A 118 -13.50 -6.56 -10.01
N ASN A 119 -12.94 -7.41 -9.14
CA ASN A 119 -12.38 -8.73 -9.44
C ASN A 119 -11.17 -8.71 -10.40
N LEU A 120 -10.58 -7.54 -10.67
CA LEU A 120 -9.41 -7.43 -11.54
C LEU A 120 -8.17 -8.14 -10.96
N LEU A 121 -8.14 -8.35 -9.64
CA LEU A 121 -7.05 -9.01 -8.94
C LEU A 121 -7.42 -10.41 -8.42
N ASP A 122 -8.46 -11.00 -8.98
CA ASP A 122 -8.90 -12.35 -8.64
C ASP A 122 -8.32 -13.36 -9.63
N ALA A 123 -8.04 -14.57 -9.13
CA ALA A 123 -7.59 -15.71 -9.91
C ALA A 123 -6.33 -15.43 -10.78
N ILE A 124 -5.42 -14.59 -10.29
CA ILE A 124 -4.12 -14.32 -10.93
C ILE A 124 -3.31 -15.62 -10.93
N ASP A 125 -2.92 -16.12 -12.11
CA ASP A 125 -2.04 -17.28 -12.24
C ASP A 125 -0.67 -16.98 -11.61
N GLY A 126 -0.42 -17.51 -10.42
CA GLY A 126 0.78 -17.19 -9.67
C GLY A 126 2.03 -17.85 -10.24
N CYS A 127 1.88 -19.05 -10.80
CA CYS A 127 2.99 -19.77 -11.40
C CYS A 127 3.46 -19.11 -12.70
N ASP A 128 2.52 -18.72 -13.57
CA ASP A 128 2.84 -17.99 -14.80
C ASP A 128 3.35 -16.59 -14.49
N TYR A 129 2.69 -15.87 -13.58
CA TYR A 129 3.03 -14.47 -13.30
C TYR A 129 4.37 -14.32 -12.57
N ALA A 130 4.65 -15.17 -11.57
CA ALA A 130 5.84 -15.05 -10.74
C ALA A 130 6.97 -16.03 -11.11
N HIS A 131 6.74 -16.95 -12.06
CA HIS A 131 7.71 -17.96 -12.52
C HIS A 131 8.37 -18.74 -11.37
N ASN A 132 7.61 -19.03 -10.32
CA ASN A 132 8.12 -19.56 -9.05
C ASN A 132 7.70 -21.02 -8.78
N CYS A 133 7.03 -21.65 -9.73
CA CYS A 133 6.59 -23.04 -9.61
C CYS A 133 7.61 -24.03 -10.23
N PRO A 134 7.73 -25.24 -9.67
CA PRO A 134 6.95 -25.77 -8.55
C PRO A 134 7.36 -25.23 -7.18
N LEU A 135 6.37 -25.01 -6.31
CA LEU A 135 6.58 -24.71 -4.89
C LEU A 135 6.80 -26.03 -4.14
N THR A 136 8.06 -26.45 -4.03
CA THR A 136 8.46 -27.71 -3.39
C THR A 136 8.19 -27.70 -1.87
N THR A 137 7.97 -28.88 -1.28
CA THR A 137 7.91 -29.01 0.19
C THR A 137 9.24 -28.60 0.84
N GLY A 138 9.16 -27.95 2.00
CA GLY A 138 10.31 -27.46 2.76
C GLY A 138 10.54 -25.95 2.59
N ALA A 139 11.78 -25.52 2.80
CA ALA A 139 12.15 -24.11 2.71
C ALA A 139 12.08 -23.59 1.26
N LEU A 140 11.53 -22.39 1.12
CA LEU A 140 11.38 -21.69 -0.16
C LEU A 140 12.09 -20.32 -0.08
N ASP A 141 12.90 -20.01 -1.08
CA ASP A 141 13.50 -18.69 -1.30
C ASP A 141 13.02 -18.21 -2.67
N LEU A 142 12.11 -17.24 -2.66
CA LEU A 142 11.36 -16.82 -3.85
C LEU A 142 11.65 -15.36 -4.17
N ARG A 143 11.85 -15.08 -5.46
CA ARG A 143 11.93 -13.74 -6.02
C ARG A 143 10.78 -13.56 -6.99
N LEU A 144 9.72 -12.90 -6.53
CA LEU A 144 8.51 -12.73 -7.32
C LEU A 144 8.60 -11.41 -8.09
N PRO A 145 8.76 -11.44 -9.43
CA PRO A 145 8.64 -10.21 -10.22
C PRO A 145 7.20 -9.71 -10.14
N LEU A 146 7.03 -8.42 -9.86
CA LEU A 146 5.74 -7.75 -9.82
C LEU A 146 5.78 -6.55 -10.75
N ASP A 147 5.06 -6.63 -11.86
CA ASP A 147 4.81 -5.51 -12.77
C ASP A 147 3.31 -5.20 -12.79
N LEU A 148 2.93 -4.14 -12.09
CA LEU A 148 1.54 -3.72 -11.99
C LEU A 148 1.06 -2.93 -13.22
N SER A 149 1.88 -2.73 -14.26
CA SER A 149 1.51 -1.97 -15.46
C SER A 149 0.23 -2.49 -16.13
N LYS A 150 0.01 -3.81 -16.10
CA LYS A 150 -1.21 -4.48 -16.58
C LYS A 150 -2.47 -4.11 -15.76
N PHE A 151 -2.30 -3.59 -14.56
CA PHE A 151 -3.35 -3.18 -13.62
C PHE A 151 -3.39 -1.64 -13.46
N SER A 152 -3.03 -0.90 -14.51
CA SER A 152 -3.00 0.57 -14.51
C SER A 152 -4.28 1.26 -14.01
N ALA A 153 -5.45 0.65 -14.21
CA ALA A 153 -6.71 1.12 -13.64
C ALA A 153 -6.70 1.18 -12.10
N ILE A 154 -6.03 0.22 -11.46
CA ILE A 154 -5.86 0.17 -10.00
C ILE A 154 -4.71 1.08 -9.57
N ILE A 155 -3.62 1.20 -10.34
CA ILE A 155 -2.51 2.11 -9.99
C ILE A 155 -3.00 3.53 -9.71
N ASN A 156 -3.92 4.06 -10.52
CA ASN A 156 -4.49 5.40 -10.32
C ASN A 156 -5.34 5.52 -9.04
N LEU A 157 -5.90 4.41 -8.57
CA LEU A 157 -6.67 4.32 -7.32
C LEU A 157 -5.75 4.25 -6.09
N LEU A 158 -4.51 3.79 -6.26
CA LEU A 158 -3.53 3.57 -5.21
C LEU A 158 -2.65 4.79 -4.89
N ALA A 159 -2.87 5.92 -5.56
CA ALA A 159 -2.04 7.12 -5.48
C ALA A 159 -2.51 8.14 -4.43
N SER A 160 -3.18 7.74 -3.34
CA SER A 160 -3.74 8.68 -2.35
C SER A 160 -2.77 9.10 -1.23
N GLY A 161 -1.54 8.57 -1.22
CA GLY A 161 -0.54 8.86 -0.17
C GLY A 161 -0.85 8.21 1.19
N THR A 162 -1.90 7.38 1.28
CA THR A 162 -2.29 6.66 2.50
C THR A 162 -1.62 5.28 2.61
N PRO A 163 -1.63 4.66 3.80
CA PRO A 163 -1.27 3.25 3.94
C PRO A 163 -2.28 2.34 3.22
N TYR A 164 -1.77 1.28 2.60
CA TYR A 164 -2.55 0.20 1.98
C TYR A 164 -2.28 -1.13 2.66
N GLN A 165 -3.29 -1.99 2.65
CA GLN A 165 -3.18 -3.38 3.08
C GLN A 165 -3.62 -4.29 1.93
N LEU A 166 -2.74 -5.20 1.53
CA LEU A 166 -3.01 -6.24 0.54
C LEU A 166 -3.27 -7.54 1.31
N LEU A 167 -4.47 -8.08 1.21
CA LEU A 167 -4.78 -9.45 1.62
C LEU A 167 -4.61 -10.34 0.39
N ILE A 168 -3.64 -11.24 0.45
CA ILE A 168 -3.25 -12.12 -0.64
C ILE A 168 -3.56 -13.54 -0.22
N GLU A 169 -4.49 -14.19 -0.91
CA GLU A 169 -4.86 -15.59 -0.73
C GLU A 169 -4.37 -16.39 -1.92
N MET A 170 -3.51 -17.38 -1.67
CA MET A 170 -3.03 -18.32 -2.67
C MET A 170 -3.85 -19.60 -2.59
N HIS A 171 -4.40 -20.02 -3.72
CA HIS A 171 -5.25 -21.20 -3.86
C HIS A 171 -4.53 -22.30 -4.62
N ASN A 172 -4.71 -23.55 -4.19
CA ASN A 172 -4.21 -24.72 -4.91
C ASN A 172 -4.93 -24.86 -6.26
N TYR A 173 -4.16 -25.02 -7.34
CA TYR A 173 -4.71 -25.31 -8.67
C TYR A 173 -4.03 -26.51 -9.33
N ASN A 174 -3.32 -27.34 -8.55
CA ASN A 174 -2.76 -28.60 -9.05
C ASN A 174 -3.80 -29.37 -9.86
N GLN A 175 -3.39 -30.01 -10.97
CA GLN A 175 -4.29 -30.62 -11.96
C GLN A 175 -5.40 -31.54 -11.39
N ASN A 176 -5.17 -32.18 -10.24
CA ASN A 176 -6.12 -33.10 -9.60
C ASN A 176 -6.91 -32.47 -8.45
N ASP A 177 -6.64 -31.20 -8.13
CA ASP A 177 -7.40 -30.47 -7.15
C ASP A 177 -8.68 -29.91 -7.77
N GLN A 178 -9.77 -30.00 -7.02
CA GLN A 178 -11.11 -29.53 -7.40
C GLN A 178 -11.70 -28.58 -6.35
N GLN A 179 -11.07 -28.48 -5.18
CA GLN A 179 -11.57 -27.68 -4.07
C GLN A 179 -10.98 -26.27 -4.08
N HIS A 180 -9.79 -26.10 -4.67
CA HIS A 180 -9.07 -24.84 -4.76
C HIS A 180 -8.91 -24.19 -3.39
N GLU A 181 -8.53 -25.00 -2.40
CA GLU A 181 -8.34 -24.53 -1.03
C GLU A 181 -7.24 -23.46 -0.94
N VAL A 182 -7.39 -22.56 0.02
CA VAL A 182 -6.33 -21.59 0.37
C VAL A 182 -5.17 -22.36 0.99
N ILE A 183 -3.99 -22.23 0.37
CA ILE A 183 -2.74 -22.88 0.79
C ILE A 183 -1.74 -21.90 1.39
N ALA A 184 -1.94 -20.59 1.19
CA ALA A 184 -1.19 -19.53 1.85
C ALA A 184 -2.10 -18.30 1.97
N CYS A 185 -1.97 -17.55 3.07
CA CYS A 185 -2.63 -16.25 3.21
C CYS A 185 -1.69 -15.26 3.88
N VAL A 186 -1.47 -14.12 3.23
CA VAL A 186 -0.58 -13.07 3.71
C VAL A 186 -1.29 -11.73 3.65
N VAL A 187 -1.18 -10.97 4.74
CA VAL A 187 -1.51 -9.55 4.79
C VAL A 187 -0.22 -8.77 4.66
N ALA A 188 -0.09 -7.92 3.65
CA ALA A 188 1.02 -6.99 3.48
C ALA A 188 0.53 -5.55 3.67
N GLN A 189 1.12 -4.81 4.60
CA GLN A 189 0.87 -3.40 4.81
C GLN A 189 2.01 -2.57 4.24
N ILE A 190 1.67 -1.67 3.33
CA ILE A 190 2.62 -0.91 2.50
C ILE A 190 2.16 0.52 2.29
N ARG A 191 3.11 1.37 1.91
CA ARG A 191 2.87 2.72 1.38
C ARG A 191 3.33 2.77 -0.07
N PHE A 192 2.46 3.29 -0.93
CA PHE A 192 2.83 3.65 -2.29
C PHE A 192 3.39 5.07 -2.36
N GLU A 193 4.35 5.29 -3.25
CA GLU A 193 4.89 6.62 -3.54
C GLU A 193 3.81 7.50 -4.20
N GLU A 194 3.68 8.74 -3.73
CA GLU A 194 2.73 9.71 -4.30
C GLU A 194 3.16 10.13 -5.71
N THR A 195 2.19 10.38 -6.57
CA THR A 195 2.42 10.96 -7.89
C THR A 195 2.86 12.42 -7.72
N ASN A 196 4.12 12.74 -8.02
CA ASN A 196 4.53 14.12 -8.34
C ASN A 196 3.98 14.53 -9.71
#